data_AF-A0A699YMJ7-F1
#
_entry.id   AF-A0A699YMJ7-F1
#
_cell.length_a   1.000
_cell.length_b   1.000
_cell.length_c   1.000
_cell.angle_alpha   90.00
_cell.angle_beta   90.00
_cell.angle_gamma   90.00
#
_symmetry.space_group_name_H-M   'P 1'
#
loop_
_entity.id
_entity.type
_entity.pdbx_description
1 polymer ?
#
loop_
_entity_poly.entity_id
_entity_poly.type
_entity_poly.pdbx_seq_one_letter_code
_entity_poly.pdbx_strand_id
1 'polypeptide(L)'
;MEAPEQEYDLLYGHGLVLQELATRALQGSQEQGTLLKEACSKYEKALSLQPTSHTSTYNLGVARSDLARLTRATDPAAARHYLESAATCYADALRLHPDNPQALNNWGLVLQLKP
;
A
#
# COMPACT_ATOMS: atom_id res chain seq x y z
N MET A 1 -19.61 21.98 -0.84
CA MET A 1 -18.74 21.19 -1.74
C MET A 1 -17.68 20.46 -0.89
N GLU A 2 -18.11 19.83 0.22
CA GLU A 2 -17.20 19.27 1.27
C GLU A 2 -17.25 17.74 1.34
N ALA A 3 -18.29 17.10 0.79
CA ALA A 3 -18.51 15.67 0.95
C ALA A 3 -17.40 14.76 0.35
N PRO A 4 -16.84 15.03 -0.85
CA PRO A 4 -15.81 14.16 -1.42
C PRO A 4 -14.47 14.19 -0.67
N GLU A 5 -14.11 15.33 -0.09
CA GLU A 5 -12.86 15.49 0.67
C GLU A 5 -12.96 14.80 2.04
N GLN A 6 -14.08 14.98 2.75
CA GLN A 6 -14.35 14.28 4.00
C GLN A 6 -14.40 12.75 3.80
N GLU A 7 -14.98 12.29 2.69
CA GLU A 7 -15.02 10.86 2.37
C GLU A 7 -13.63 10.30 2.04
N TYR A 8 -12.81 11.07 1.31
CA TYR A 8 -11.40 10.73 1.09
C TYR A 8 -10.65 10.57 2.41
N ASP A 9 -10.73 11.57 3.31
CA ASP A 9 -10.01 11.55 4.58
C ASP A 9 -10.43 10.37 5.46
N LEU A 10 -11.73 10.05 5.48
CA LEU A 10 -12.25 8.89 6.20
C LEU A 10 -11.70 7.59 5.63
N LEU A 11 -11.71 7.42 4.31
CA LEU A 11 -11.19 6.21 3.65
C LEU A 11 -9.68 6.07 3.87
N TYR A 12 -8.93 7.14 3.65
CA TYR A 12 -7.48 7.16 3.86
C TYR A 12 -7.12 6.87 5.31
N GLY A 13 -7.76 7.55 6.27
CA GLY A 13 -7.55 7.33 7.70
C GLY A 13 -7.90 5.91 8.14
N HIS A 14 -8.97 5.33 7.60
CA HIS A 14 -9.32 3.93 7.85
C HIS A 14 -8.23 2.99 7.31
N GLY A 15 -7.69 3.26 6.12
CA GLY A 15 -6.55 2.51 5.58
C GLY A 15 -5.34 2.51 6.53
N LEU A 16 -5.00 3.67 7.10
CA LEU A 16 -3.90 3.79 8.07
C LEU A 16 -4.15 2.95 9.33
N VAL A 17 -5.35 3.02 9.90
CA VAL A 17 -5.71 2.26 11.10
C VAL A 17 -5.62 0.75 10.84
N LEU A 18 -6.09 0.27 9.68
CA LEU A 18 -5.98 -1.14 9.31
C LEU A 18 -4.53 -1.59 9.18
N GLN A 19 -3.65 -0.75 8.62
CA GLN A 19 -2.21 -1.04 8.51
C GLN A 19 -1.53 -1.10 9.89
N GLU A 20 -1.89 -0.18 10.80
CA GLU A 20 -1.39 -0.19 12.18
C GLU A 20 -1.86 -1.46 12.91
N LEU A 21 -3.13 -1.83 12.77
CA LEU A 21 -3.65 -3.09 13.33
C LEU A 21 -2.92 -4.30 12.74
N ALA A 22 -2.63 -4.30 11.43
CA ALA A 22 -1.86 -5.37 10.78
C ALA A 22 -0.43 -5.50 11.31
N THR A 23 0.18 -4.38 11.72
CA THR A 23 1.53 -4.35 12.31
C THR A 23 1.52 -4.95 13.72
N ARG A 24 0.41 -4.81 14.44
CA ARG A 24 0.22 -5.34 15.80
C ARG A 24 -0.28 -6.79 15.82
N ALA A 25 -0.84 -7.27 14.71
CA ALA A 25 -1.26 -8.65 14.54
C ALA A 25 -0.07 -9.61 14.59
N LEU A 26 -0.35 -10.89 14.87
CA LEU A 26 0.68 -11.92 14.85
C LEU A 26 1.32 -12.00 13.45
N GLN A 27 2.65 -11.91 13.40
CA GLN A 27 3.40 -11.94 12.15
C GLN A 27 3.13 -13.25 11.40
N GLY A 28 2.80 -13.16 10.11
CA GLY A 28 2.50 -14.35 9.29
C GLY A 28 1.05 -14.83 9.40
N SER A 29 0.23 -14.22 10.25
CA SER A 29 -1.15 -14.68 10.48
C SER A 29 -2.10 -14.33 9.33
N GLN A 30 -3.18 -15.12 9.26
CA GLN A 30 -4.30 -14.83 8.36
C GLN A 30 -4.93 -13.46 8.65
N GLU A 31 -5.02 -13.08 9.93
CA GLU A 31 -5.54 -11.78 10.36
C GLU A 31 -4.71 -10.63 9.80
N GLN A 32 -3.38 -10.70 9.93
CA GLN A 32 -2.47 -9.71 9.33
C GLN A 32 -2.72 -9.56 7.82
N GLY A 33 -2.86 -10.67 7.11
CA GLY A 33 -3.14 -10.66 5.67
C GLY A 33 -4.49 -10.04 5.32
N THR A 34 -5.54 -10.32 6.10
CA THR A 34 -6.87 -9.73 5.90
C THR A 34 -6.83 -8.22 6.12
N LEU A 35 -6.23 -7.75 7.23
CA LEU A 35 -6.10 -6.33 7.54
C LEU A 35 -5.35 -5.56 6.45
N LEU A 36 -4.25 -6.12 5.93
CA LEU A 36 -3.49 -5.51 4.83
C LEU A 36 -4.30 -5.43 3.52
N LYS A 37 -5.11 -6.45 3.20
CA LYS A 37 -5.99 -6.42 2.01
C LYS A 37 -7.09 -5.38 2.16
N GLU A 38 -7.67 -5.26 3.34
CA GLU A 38 -8.66 -4.23 3.62
C GLU A 38 -8.04 -2.83 3.56
N ALA A 39 -6.83 -2.64 4.10
CA ALA A 39 -6.09 -1.37 3.97
C ALA A 39 -5.87 -1.00 2.50
N CYS A 40 -5.44 -1.96 1.66
CA CYS A 40 -5.31 -1.74 0.21
C CYS A 40 -6.64 -1.25 -0.40
N SER A 41 -7.75 -1.92 -0.08
CA SER A 41 -9.07 -1.53 -0.58
C SER A 41 -9.49 -0.12 -0.15
N LYS A 42 -9.15 0.29 1.08
CA LYS A 42 -9.41 1.65 1.56
C LYS A 42 -8.59 2.70 0.81
N TYR A 43 -7.29 2.45 0.59
CA TYR A 43 -6.45 3.35 -0.19
C TYR A 43 -6.88 3.42 -1.66
N GLU A 44 -7.27 2.31 -2.29
CA GLU A 44 -7.79 2.30 -3.66
C GLU A 44 -9.08 3.13 -3.79
N LYS A 45 -9.99 3.02 -2.81
CA LYS A 45 -11.20 3.86 -2.77
C LYS A 45 -10.86 5.33 -2.54
N ALA A 46 -9.94 5.65 -1.63
CA ALA A 46 -9.46 7.01 -1.44
C ALA A 46 -8.86 7.59 -2.74
N LEU A 47 -8.04 6.81 -3.46
CA LEU A 47 -7.47 7.21 -4.75
C LEU A 47 -8.52 7.37 -5.85
N SER A 48 -9.66 6.69 -5.77
CA SER A 48 -10.76 6.92 -6.71
C SER A 48 -11.41 8.31 -6.54
N LEU A 49 -11.36 8.87 -5.32
CA LEU A 49 -11.82 10.22 -5.01
C LEU A 49 -10.73 11.26 -5.29
N GLN A 50 -9.47 10.94 -4.97
CA GLN A 50 -8.32 11.82 -5.20
C GLN A 50 -7.15 11.08 -5.87
N PRO A 51 -7.16 10.96 -7.22
CA PRO A 51 -6.17 10.18 -7.97
C PRO A 51 -4.73 10.70 -7.88
N THR A 52 -4.55 11.96 -7.46
CA THR A 52 -3.25 12.63 -7.35
C THR A 52 -2.68 12.62 -5.93
N SER A 53 -3.31 11.90 -5.00
CA SER A 53 -2.80 11.78 -3.62
C SER A 53 -1.57 10.88 -3.55
N HIS A 54 -0.39 11.51 -3.61
CA HIS A 54 0.89 10.80 -3.50
C HIS A 54 1.01 10.00 -2.20
N THR A 55 0.43 10.49 -1.09
CA THR A 55 0.47 9.82 0.21
C THR A 55 -0.36 8.54 0.22
N SER A 56 -1.58 8.57 -0.35
CA SER A 56 -2.40 7.37 -0.50
C SER A 56 -1.75 6.36 -1.45
N THR A 57 -1.19 6.83 -2.57
CA THR A 57 -0.45 5.98 -3.52
C THR A 57 0.77 5.34 -2.86
N TYR A 58 1.54 6.09 -2.08
CA TYR A 58 2.69 5.56 -1.33
C TYR A 58 2.27 4.49 -0.30
N ASN A 59 1.26 4.76 0.52
CA ASN A 59 0.82 3.82 1.55
C ASN A 59 0.20 2.54 0.97
N LEU A 60 -0.47 2.64 -0.19
CA LEU A 60 -0.90 1.47 -0.96
C LEU A 60 0.30 0.61 -1.41
N GLY A 61 1.38 1.26 -1.85
CA GLY A 61 2.65 0.58 -2.15
C GLY A 61 3.24 -0.16 -0.95
N VAL A 62 3.20 0.45 0.23
CA VAL A 62 3.64 -0.17 1.50
C VAL A 62 2.79 -1.40 1.82
N ALA A 63 1.45 -1.27 1.83
CA ALA A 63 0.56 -2.40 2.11
C ALA A 63 0.77 -3.58 1.15
N ARG A 64 0.95 -3.30 -0.15
CA ARG A 64 1.23 -4.31 -1.17
C ARG A 64 2.61 -4.95 -0.98
N SER A 65 3.62 -4.19 -0.55
CA SER A 65 4.94 -4.74 -0.20
C SER A 65 4.86 -5.71 0.98
N ASP A 66 4.04 -5.40 1.97
CA ASP A 66 3.82 -6.28 3.12
C ASP A 66 3.02 -7.54 2.75
N LEU A 67 2.01 -7.42 1.89
CA LEU A 67 1.30 -8.58 1.33
C LEU A 67 2.24 -9.48 0.55
N ALA A 68 3.13 -8.92 -0.28
CA ALA A 68 4.12 -9.71 -1.00
C ALA A 68 5.02 -10.50 -0.05
N ARG A 69 5.48 -9.87 1.03
CA ARG A 69 6.31 -10.52 2.06
C ARG A 69 5.56 -11.66 2.73
N LEU A 70 4.29 -11.43 3.08
CA LEU A 70 3.42 -12.38 3.75
C LEU A 70 3.13 -13.60 2.88
N THR A 71 2.87 -13.41 1.59
CA THR A 71 2.49 -14.51 0.68
C THR A 71 3.68 -15.19 0.00
N ARG A 72 4.91 -14.67 0.13
CA ARG A 72 6.08 -15.18 -0.61
C ARG A 72 6.31 -16.69 -0.46
N ALA A 73 6.08 -17.24 0.73
CA ALA A 73 6.32 -18.64 1.02
C ALA A 73 5.19 -19.57 0.54
N THR A 74 3.95 -19.07 0.49
CA THR A 74 2.76 -19.88 0.21
C THR A 74 2.23 -19.68 -1.21
N ASP A 75 2.39 -18.49 -1.77
CA ASP A 75 1.98 -18.11 -3.12
C ASP A 75 2.99 -17.12 -3.74
N PRO A 76 4.09 -17.63 -4.33
CA PRO A 76 5.11 -16.81 -4.97
C PRO A 76 4.58 -15.98 -6.16
N ALA A 77 3.55 -16.47 -6.85
CA ALA A 77 2.95 -15.77 -7.99
C ALA A 77 2.18 -14.53 -7.50
N ALA A 78 1.35 -14.68 -6.46
CA ALA A 78 0.70 -13.54 -5.81
C ALA A 78 1.73 -12.57 -5.23
N ALA A 79 2.80 -13.08 -4.61
CA ALA A 79 3.85 -12.22 -4.08
C ALA A 79 4.52 -11.38 -5.16
N ARG A 80 4.81 -11.97 -6.33
CA ARG A 80 5.34 -11.24 -7.49
C ARG A 80 4.36 -10.17 -7.98
N HIS A 81 3.08 -10.51 -8.09
CA HIS A 81 2.06 -9.54 -8.50
C HIS A 81 1.98 -8.34 -7.52
N TYR A 82 2.02 -8.61 -6.21
CA TYR A 82 2.06 -7.57 -5.20
C TYR A 82 3.32 -6.71 -5.28
N LEU A 83 4.50 -7.29 -5.52
CA LEU A 83 5.74 -6.52 -5.74
C LEU A 83 5.67 -5.65 -6.99
N GLU A 84 5.15 -6.18 -8.09
CA GLU A 84 4.98 -5.41 -9.33
C GLU A 84 4.06 -4.22 -9.11
N SER A 85 2.93 -4.45 -8.46
CA SER A 85 1.95 -3.44 -8.11
C SER A 85 2.48 -2.39 -7.11
N ALA A 86 3.26 -2.82 -6.12
CA ALA A 86 3.94 -1.92 -5.18
C ALA A 86 4.99 -1.02 -5.86
N ALA A 87 5.76 -1.57 -6.81
CA ALA A 87 6.72 -0.79 -7.58
C ALA A 87 6.04 0.33 -8.37
N THR A 88 4.91 0.03 -9.00
CA THR A 88 4.09 1.02 -9.72
C THR A 88 3.61 2.11 -8.76
N CYS A 89 3.11 1.74 -7.58
CA CYS A 89 2.71 2.71 -6.55
C CYS A 89 3.87 3.64 -6.16
N TYR A 90 5.06 3.12 -5.87
CA TYR A 90 6.17 3.99 -5.48
C TYR A 90 6.64 4.90 -6.63
N ALA A 91 6.71 4.37 -7.86
CA ALA A 91 7.02 5.17 -9.03
C ALA A 91 6.00 6.30 -9.26
N ASP A 92 4.70 6.01 -9.11
CA ASP A 92 3.63 7.00 -9.23
C ASP A 92 3.65 8.04 -8.10
N ALA A 93 3.90 7.60 -6.86
CA ALA A 93 4.06 8.51 -5.73
C ALA A 93 5.24 9.48 -5.95
N LEU A 94 6.36 9.00 -6.50
CA LEU A 94 7.52 9.82 -6.85
C LEU A 94 7.28 10.74 -8.04
N ARG A 95 6.48 10.32 -9.02
CA ARG A 95 6.07 11.18 -10.13
C ARG A 95 5.21 12.36 -9.66
N LEU A 96 4.37 12.14 -8.64
CA LEU A 96 3.54 13.18 -8.02
C LEU A 96 4.32 14.03 -7.01
N HIS A 97 5.26 13.42 -6.28
CA HIS A 97 6.08 14.08 -5.26
C HIS A 97 7.53 13.53 -5.27
N PRO A 98 8.41 14.12 -6.09
CA PRO A 98 9.77 13.59 -6.31
C PRO A 98 10.64 13.55 -5.05
N ASP A 99 10.41 14.46 -4.10
CA ASP A 99 11.21 14.62 -2.90
C ASP A 99 10.72 13.71 -1.74
N ASN A 100 10.51 12.42 -2.03
CA ASN A 100 10.11 11.43 -1.02
C ASN A 100 11.19 10.34 -0.86
N PRO A 101 12.13 10.50 0.09
CA PRO A 101 13.21 9.53 0.28
C PRO A 101 12.71 8.15 0.72
N GLN A 102 11.61 8.07 1.47
CA GLN A 102 11.00 6.79 1.86
C GLN A 102 10.46 6.04 0.63
N ALA A 103 9.80 6.73 -0.30
CA ALA A 103 9.32 6.13 -1.54
C ALA A 103 10.49 5.65 -2.43
N LEU A 104 11.57 6.44 -2.56
CA LEU A 104 12.79 6.01 -3.26
C LEU A 104 13.40 4.75 -2.65
N ASN A 105 13.57 4.72 -1.33
CA ASN A 105 14.11 3.57 -0.62
C ASN A 105 13.26 2.32 -0.83
N ASN A 106 11.95 2.43 -0.63
CA ASN A 106 11.05 1.29 -0.77
C ASN A 106 10.93 0.79 -2.21
N TRP A 107 10.99 1.70 -3.19
CA TRP A 107 11.02 1.32 -4.59
C TRP A 107 12.28 0.52 -4.91
N GLY A 108 13.46 0.98 -4.44
CA GLY A 108 14.73 0.26 -4.59
C GLY A 108 14.68 -1.15 -3.98
N LEU A 109 14.12 -1.28 -2.77
CA LEU A 109 13.92 -2.58 -2.12
C LEU A 109 13.01 -3.51 -2.93
N VAL A 110 11.90 -2.99 -3.46
CA VAL A 110 11.01 -3.79 -4.31
C VAL A 110 11.70 -4.21 -5.60
N LEU A 111 12.44 -3.32 -6.26
CA LEU A 111 13.17 -3.63 -7.49
C LEU A 111 14.23 -4.71 -7.29
N GLN A 112 14.91 -4.73 -6.13
CA GLN A 112 15.84 -5.80 -5.78
C GLN A 112 15.16 -7.17 -5.62
N LEU A 113 13.89 -7.19 -5.20
CA LEU A 113 13.13 -8.41 -4.95
C LEU A 113 12.38 -8.93 -6.19
N LYS A 114 12.32 -8.15 -7.27
CA LYS A 114 11.73 -8.62 -8.54
C LYS A 114 12.66 -9.69 -9.16
N PRO A 115 12.10 -10.83 -9.61
CA PRO A 115 12.86 -11.88 -10.28
C PRO A 115 13.35 -11.48 -11.67
#